data_AF-A0A179UYF7-F1
#
_entry.id   AF-A0A179UYF7-F1
#
_cell.length_a   1.000
_cell.length_b   1.000
_cell.length_c   1.000
_cell.angle_alpha   90.00
_cell.angle_beta   90.00
_cell.angle_gamma   90.00
#
_symmetry.space_group_name_H-M   'P 1'
#
loop_
_entity.id
_entity.type
_entity.pdbx_description
1 polymer ?
#
loop_
_entity_poly.entity_id
_entity_poly.type
_entity_poly.pdbx_seq_one_letter_code
_entity_poly.pdbx_strand_id
1 'polypeptide(L)'
;MPRRRSPNWRDLSHSTRRAHKGSARDGSWPSQLEVPSRKAEQGRAAADDMTTITFYVYEWNEWKVDRVIAVDPFDCSLVEMAVWKYKRRDMFVYNMKMKTVDVASSFREATAGGNNVLLLVQFPDRPERILT
;
A
#
# COMPACT_ATOMS: atom_id res chain seq x y z
N MET A 1 -28.58 -26.68 4.40
CA MET A 1 -27.35 -26.04 3.87
C MET A 1 -27.19 -24.67 4.52
N PRO A 2 -26.21 -24.45 5.42
CA PRO A 2 -26.08 -23.15 6.09
C PRO A 2 -25.45 -22.12 5.15
N ARG A 3 -26.09 -20.95 5.05
CA ARG A 3 -25.63 -19.79 4.29
C ARG A 3 -24.37 -19.22 4.97
N ARG A 4 -23.22 -19.25 4.29
CA ARG A 4 -21.99 -18.58 4.74
C ARG A 4 -22.18 -17.07 4.64
N ARG A 5 -22.10 -16.37 5.78
CA ARG A 5 -22.07 -14.90 5.86
C ARG A 5 -20.77 -14.38 5.25
N SER A 6 -20.88 -13.38 4.37
CA SER A 6 -19.76 -12.60 3.88
C SER A 6 -19.05 -11.87 5.05
N PRO A 7 -17.71 -11.81 5.08
CA PRO A 7 -16.99 -11.06 6.11
C PRO A 7 -17.28 -9.56 6.00
N ASN A 8 -17.69 -8.95 7.12
CA ASN A 8 -17.91 -7.52 7.26
C ASN A 8 -16.56 -6.82 7.47
N TRP A 9 -16.19 -5.94 6.55
CA TRP A 9 -14.90 -5.22 6.55
C TRP A 9 -14.79 -4.10 7.60
N ARG A 10 -15.86 -3.82 8.37
CA ARG A 10 -15.90 -2.73 9.37
C ARG A 10 -15.25 -3.07 10.73
N ASP A 11 -14.97 -4.33 11.01
CA ASP A 11 -14.51 -4.76 12.34
C ASP A 11 -12.99 -4.64 12.58
N LEU A 12 -12.21 -4.22 11.58
CA LEU A 12 -10.74 -4.14 11.68
C LEU A 12 -10.21 -2.80 12.24
N SER A 13 -11.07 -1.84 12.57
CA SER A 13 -10.65 -0.46 12.88
C SER A 13 -10.57 -0.10 14.38
N HIS A 14 -10.77 -1.05 15.31
CA HIS A 14 -10.85 -0.73 16.75
C HIS A 14 -10.08 -1.70 17.65
N SER A 15 -8.76 -1.58 17.67
CA SER A 15 -7.88 -2.13 18.72
C SER A 15 -6.53 -1.42 18.56
N THR A 16 -6.03 -0.54 19.43
CA THR A 16 -5.92 -0.58 20.90
C THR A 16 -5.73 0.86 21.41
N ARG A 17 -6.52 1.30 22.38
CA ARG A 17 -6.22 2.50 23.18
C ARG A 17 -6.58 2.24 24.65
N ARG A 18 -5.58 1.91 25.47
CA ARG A 18 -5.50 1.91 26.94
C ARG A 18 -4.05 1.59 27.29
N ALA A 19 -3.39 2.09 28.32
CA ALA A 19 -3.60 3.16 29.28
C ALA A 19 -2.30 3.19 30.11
N HIS A 20 -1.73 4.35 30.44
CA HIS A 20 -0.90 4.47 31.64
C HIS A 20 -1.15 5.83 32.30
N LYS A 21 -1.55 5.77 33.57
CA LYS A 21 -1.82 6.88 34.48
C LYS A 21 -1.07 6.60 35.78
N GLY A 22 -0.48 7.64 36.36
CA GLY A 22 0.15 7.66 37.70
C GLY A 22 1.67 7.68 37.64
N SER A 23 2.42 8.40 38.47
CA SER A 23 2.10 9.31 39.58
C SER A 23 3.41 10.05 39.94
N ALA A 24 3.28 11.25 40.50
CA ALA A 24 4.36 12.18 40.83
C ALA A 24 5.41 11.66 41.82
N ARG A 25 6.66 12.11 41.68
CA ARG A 25 7.46 12.65 42.79
C ARG A 25 8.68 13.45 42.34
N ASP A 26 8.84 14.56 43.05
CA ASP A 26 9.94 15.52 43.18
C ASP A 26 11.35 15.09 42.76
N GLY A 27 12.08 16.04 42.17
CA GLY A 27 13.54 16.02 42.26
C GLY A 27 14.27 16.75 41.14
N SER A 28 14.52 18.04 41.35
CA SER A 28 15.77 18.76 41.03
C SER A 28 16.37 18.60 39.61
N TRP A 29 16.27 19.66 38.81
CA TRP A 29 17.22 19.88 37.71
C TRP A 29 18.64 20.13 38.26
N PRO A 30 19.66 19.76 37.49
CA PRO A 30 20.73 20.72 37.25
C PRO A 30 20.94 20.94 35.76
N SER A 31 20.98 22.22 35.41
CA SER A 31 21.44 22.76 34.12
C SER A 31 22.86 22.30 33.83
N GLN A 32 23.11 21.68 32.66
CA GLN A 32 24.28 22.00 31.83
C GLN A 32 24.29 21.22 30.51
N LEU A 33 24.43 21.99 29.41
CA LEU A 33 25.09 21.62 28.15
C LEU A 33 24.30 20.60 27.29
N GLU A 34 23.96 20.81 26.02
CA GLU A 34 24.53 21.60 24.93
C GLU A 34 23.41 21.87 23.90
N VAL A 35 23.46 22.99 23.19
CA VAL A 35 22.74 23.12 21.91
C VAL A 35 23.74 22.87 20.79
N PRO A 36 23.63 21.75 20.06
CA PRO A 36 23.98 21.74 18.65
C PRO A 36 22.71 21.94 17.81
N SER A 37 22.65 23.13 17.23
CA SER A 37 21.64 23.59 16.28
C SER A 37 21.53 22.65 15.07
N ARG A 38 20.27 22.39 14.68
CA ARG A 38 19.81 22.05 13.32
C ARG A 38 20.49 20.86 12.62
N LYS A 39 20.17 19.62 13.00
CA LYS A 39 20.22 18.47 12.06
C LYS A 39 19.55 17.16 12.53
N ALA A 40 18.63 17.20 13.51
CA ALA A 40 18.02 15.97 14.05
C ALA A 40 16.51 15.82 13.81
N GLU A 41 15.82 16.80 13.23
CA GLU A 41 14.35 16.74 13.04
C GLU A 41 13.89 16.36 11.63
N GLN A 42 14.81 16.11 10.69
CA GLN A 42 14.43 15.73 9.31
C GLN A 42 14.17 14.23 9.14
N GLY A 43 14.52 13.39 10.14
CA GLY A 43 14.37 11.94 10.04
C GLY A 43 13.02 11.38 10.51
N ARG A 44 12.17 12.17 11.19
CA ARG A 44 10.89 11.69 11.75
C ARG A 44 9.65 12.13 10.97
N ALA A 45 9.73 13.21 10.20
CA ALA A 45 8.59 13.71 9.42
C ALA A 45 8.40 12.99 8.07
N ALA A 46 9.44 12.39 7.49
CA ALA A 46 9.35 11.77 6.16
C ALA A 46 8.57 10.44 6.11
N ALA A 47 8.35 9.79 7.26
CA ALA A 47 7.59 8.54 7.33
C ALA A 47 6.07 8.78 7.41
N ASP A 48 5.61 9.99 7.77
CA ASP A 48 4.19 10.30 8.01
C ASP A 48 3.43 10.61 6.70
N ASP A 49 4.14 10.89 5.60
CA ASP A 49 3.55 11.32 4.31
C ASP A 49 3.62 10.27 3.18
N MET A 50 4.07 9.04 3.48
CA MET A 50 4.19 7.98 2.48
C MET A 50 2.82 7.39 2.12
N THR A 51 2.55 7.25 0.82
CA THR A 51 1.37 6.55 0.32
C THR A 51 1.67 5.09 0.07
N THR A 52 0.89 4.19 0.67
CA THR A 52 1.02 2.75 0.46
C THR A 52 0.14 2.31 -0.72
N ILE A 53 0.73 1.70 -1.75
CA ILE A 53 0.04 1.08 -2.87
C ILE A 53 0.11 -0.45 -2.74
N THR A 54 -1.06 -1.10 -2.82
CA THR A 54 -1.17 -2.57 -2.78
C THR A 54 -1.49 -3.14 -4.15
N PHE A 55 -0.73 -4.15 -4.57
CA PHE A 55 -0.95 -4.92 -5.79
C PHE A 55 -1.63 -6.22 -5.42
N TYR A 56 -2.81 -6.46 -6.01
CA TYR A 56 -3.50 -7.73 -5.91
C TYR A 56 -3.38 -8.50 -7.20
N VAL A 57 -3.08 -9.80 -7.12
CA VAL A 57 -3.12 -10.72 -8.26
C VAL A 57 -4.33 -11.63 -8.16
N TYR A 58 -4.98 -11.92 -9.29
CA TYR A 58 -6.06 -12.90 -9.36
C TYR A 58 -5.50 -14.29 -9.69
N GLU A 59 -5.55 -15.21 -8.75
CA GLU A 59 -5.05 -16.58 -8.88
C GLU A 59 -6.01 -17.58 -8.24
N TRP A 60 -6.20 -18.74 -8.88
CA TRP A 60 -7.03 -19.84 -8.34
C TRP A 60 -8.41 -19.37 -7.85
N ASN A 61 -9.05 -18.50 -8.63
CA ASN A 61 -10.36 -17.88 -8.35
C ASN A 61 -10.40 -16.93 -7.13
N GLU A 62 -9.26 -16.48 -6.62
CA GLU A 62 -9.18 -15.59 -5.46
C GLU A 62 -8.21 -14.42 -5.71
N TRP A 63 -8.45 -13.29 -5.04
CA TRP A 63 -7.53 -12.15 -5.04
C TRP A 63 -6.51 -12.31 -3.90
N LYS A 64 -5.23 -12.21 -4.23
CA LYS A 64 -4.13 -12.29 -3.27
C LYS A 64 -3.27 -11.04 -3.34
N VAL A 65 -2.71 -10.61 -2.21
CA VAL A 65 -1.69 -9.56 -2.20
C VAL A 65 -0.41 -10.12 -2.80
N ASP A 66 0.05 -9.54 -3.91
CA ASP A 66 1.34 -9.87 -4.52
C ASP A 66 2.46 -8.97 -3.99
N ARG A 67 2.16 -7.66 -3.83
CA ARG A 67 3.14 -6.67 -3.39
C ARG A 67 2.48 -5.50 -2.68
N VAL A 68 3.19 -4.95 -1.70
CA VAL A 68 2.87 -3.67 -1.07
C VAL A 68 4.10 -2.77 -1.20
N ILE A 69 3.92 -1.54 -1.68
CA ILE A 69 4.99 -0.54 -1.76
C ILE A 69 4.56 0.75 -1.06
N ALA A 70 5.43 1.30 -0.23
CA ALA A 70 5.30 2.66 0.28
C ALA A 70 6.07 3.59 -0.67
N VAL A 71 5.41 4.66 -1.11
CA VAL A 71 5.98 5.62 -2.06
C VAL A 71 5.70 7.04 -1.61
N ASP A 72 6.66 7.93 -1.89
CA ASP A 72 6.45 9.36 -1.75
C ASP A 72 5.49 9.82 -2.87
N PRO A 73 4.38 10.51 -2.58
CA PRO A 73 3.50 11.07 -3.60
C PRO A 73 4.19 11.96 -4.63
N PHE A 74 5.34 12.55 -4.29
CA PHE A 74 6.15 13.37 -5.18
C PHE A 74 7.19 12.56 -6.00
N ASP A 75 7.47 11.30 -5.62
CA ASP A 75 8.30 10.37 -6.39
C ASP A 75 7.62 9.00 -6.55
N CYS A 76 6.89 8.87 -7.66
CA CYS A 76 6.09 7.69 -7.97
C CYS A 76 6.86 6.62 -8.77
N SER A 77 8.15 6.80 -9.02
CA SER A 77 8.96 5.96 -9.93
C SER A 77 8.94 4.47 -9.54
N LEU A 78 8.82 4.17 -8.24
CA LEU A 78 8.72 2.80 -7.74
C LEU A 78 7.44 2.09 -8.19
N VAL A 79 6.30 2.81 -8.24
CA VAL A 79 5.02 2.28 -8.73
C VAL A 79 5.13 2.00 -10.23
N GLU A 80 5.66 2.96 -10.98
CA GLU A 80 5.80 2.88 -12.43
C GLU A 80 6.71 1.70 -12.82
N MET A 81 7.86 1.57 -12.17
CA MET A 81 8.78 0.45 -12.37
C MET A 81 8.11 -0.90 -12.04
N ALA A 82 7.31 -0.97 -10.98
CA ALA A 82 6.58 -2.18 -10.63
C ALA A 82 5.56 -2.55 -11.72
N VAL A 83 4.73 -1.60 -12.15
CA VAL A 83 3.74 -1.80 -13.22
C VAL A 83 4.41 -2.21 -14.53
N TRP A 84 5.52 -1.58 -14.89
CA TRP A 84 6.29 -1.96 -16.08
C TRP A 84 6.82 -3.40 -15.99
N LYS A 85 7.29 -3.84 -14.82
CA LYS A 85 7.73 -5.24 -14.60
C LYS A 85 6.59 -6.24 -14.78
N TYR A 86 5.38 -5.95 -14.31
CA TYR A 86 4.22 -6.83 -14.51
C TYR A 86 3.75 -6.86 -15.96
N LYS A 87 3.69 -5.71 -16.64
CA LYS A 87 3.32 -5.66 -18.06
C LYS A 87 4.32 -6.44 -18.94
N ARG A 88 5.61 -6.45 -18.61
CA ARG A 88 6.62 -7.30 -19.28
C ARG A 88 6.45 -8.80 -19.06
N ARG A 89 5.63 -9.20 -18.09
CA ARG A 89 5.26 -10.60 -17.82
C ARG A 89 3.85 -10.93 -18.36
N ASP A 90 3.39 -10.16 -19.36
CA ASP A 90 2.08 -10.30 -19.99
C ASP A 90 0.90 -10.18 -19.02
N MET A 91 1.08 -9.47 -17.91
CA MET A 91 0.01 -9.16 -16.97
C MET A 91 -0.67 -7.84 -17.33
N PHE A 92 -2.00 -7.86 -17.30
CA PHE A 92 -2.82 -6.67 -17.38
C PHE A 92 -2.93 -6.02 -16.01
N VAL A 93 -2.83 -4.70 -15.98
CA VAL A 93 -2.91 -3.89 -14.76
C VAL A 93 -4.15 -3.01 -14.82
N TYR A 94 -4.98 -3.08 -13.80
CA TYR A 94 -6.22 -2.32 -13.67
C TYR A 94 -6.29 -1.54 -12.37
N ASN A 95 -7.07 -0.47 -12.35
CA ASN A 95 -7.48 0.17 -11.10
C ASN A 95 -8.76 -0.49 -10.54
N MET A 96 -9.22 -0.05 -9.37
CA MET A 96 -10.44 -0.56 -8.72
C MET A 96 -11.73 -0.35 -9.53
N LYS A 97 -11.71 0.52 -10.55
CA LYS A 97 -12.82 0.73 -11.49
C LYS A 97 -12.70 -0.13 -12.75
N MET A 98 -11.81 -1.14 -12.73
CA MET A 98 -11.52 -2.03 -13.85
C MET A 98 -11.06 -1.30 -15.12
N LYS A 99 -10.47 -0.10 -14.98
CA LYS A 99 -9.85 0.60 -16.11
C LYS A 99 -8.41 0.14 -16.26
N THR A 100 -7.98 -0.10 -17.49
CA THR A 100 -6.59 -0.40 -17.80
C THR A 100 -5.71 0.76 -17.37
N VAL A 101 -4.58 0.43 -16.76
CA VAL A 101 -3.61 1.39 -16.22
C VAL A 101 -2.35 1.37 -17.06
N ASP A 102 -1.90 2.56 -17.47
CA ASP A 102 -0.60 2.76 -18.11
C ASP A 102 0.49 2.98 -17.05
N VAL A 103 1.75 2.75 -17.45
CA VAL A 103 2.92 2.87 -16.56
C VAL A 103 2.99 4.27 -15.94
N ALA A 104 3.00 5.31 -16.77
CA ALA A 104 3.16 6.71 -16.33
C ALA A 104 1.96 7.25 -15.53
N SER A 105 0.78 6.64 -15.63
CA SER A 105 -0.41 7.04 -14.86
C SER A 105 -0.64 6.17 -13.63
N SER A 106 0.22 5.19 -13.37
CA SER A 106 -0.06 4.11 -12.41
C SER A 106 -0.37 4.60 -11.00
N PHE A 107 0.43 5.53 -10.46
CA PHE A 107 0.18 6.09 -9.14
C PHE A 107 -1.15 6.86 -9.07
N ARG A 108 -1.41 7.73 -10.05
CA ARG A 108 -2.66 8.50 -10.10
C ARG A 108 -3.88 7.58 -10.17
N GLU A 109 -3.83 6.55 -11.01
CA GLU A 109 -4.95 5.61 -11.15
C GLU A 109 -5.12 4.69 -9.93
N ALA A 110 -4.04 4.31 -9.25
CA ALA A 110 -4.09 3.52 -8.03
C ALA A 110 -4.74 4.28 -6.86
N THR A 111 -4.43 5.57 -6.76
CA THR A 111 -4.91 6.48 -5.71
C THR A 111 -6.26 7.12 -6.05
N ALA A 112 -6.73 6.98 -7.29
CA ALA A 112 -8.03 7.50 -7.74
C ALA A 112 -9.19 6.88 -6.93
N GLY A 113 -9.69 7.62 -5.94
CA GLY A 113 -10.74 7.18 -5.03
C GLY A 113 -10.25 6.63 -3.69
N GLY A 114 -8.97 6.83 -3.34
CA GLY A 114 -8.42 6.57 -2.00
C GLY A 114 -8.19 5.11 -1.63
N ASN A 115 -8.40 4.17 -2.56
CA ASN A 115 -8.20 2.74 -2.30
C ASN A 115 -6.72 2.35 -2.33
N ASN A 116 -5.89 3.07 -3.08
CA ASN A 116 -4.46 2.84 -3.26
C ASN A 116 -4.14 1.40 -3.71
N VAL A 117 -4.89 0.92 -4.71
CA VAL A 117 -4.84 -0.47 -5.18
C VAL A 117 -4.64 -0.54 -6.70
N LEU A 118 -3.82 -1.50 -7.10
CA LEU A 118 -3.73 -1.98 -8.49
C LEU A 118 -4.05 -3.48 -8.54
N LEU A 119 -4.77 -3.88 -9.58
CA LEU A 119 -5.21 -5.24 -9.83
C LEU A 119 -4.40 -5.82 -10.99
N LEU A 120 -3.83 -7.00 -10.78
CA LEU A 120 -3.00 -7.74 -11.71
C LEU A 120 -3.79 -8.96 -12.19
N VAL A 121 -4.00 -9.04 -13.50
CA VAL A 121 -4.70 -10.16 -14.13
C VAL A 121 -3.82 -10.69 -15.24
N GLN A 122 -3.45 -11.96 -15.14
CA GLN A 122 -2.87 -12.69 -16.24
C GLN A 122 -4.00 -13.45 -16.93
N PHE A 123 -4.17 -13.26 -18.24
CA PHE A 123 -4.98 -14.19 -19.00
C PHE A 123 -4.10 -15.39 -19.34
N PRO A 124 -4.59 -16.63 -19.20
CA PRO A 124 -3.87 -17.77 -19.74
C PRO A 124 -3.62 -17.52 -21.23
N ASP A 125 -2.46 -17.96 -21.72
CA ASP A 125 -2.17 -17.95 -23.15
C ASP A 125 -3.39 -18.49 -23.89
N ARG A 126 -3.79 -17.76 -24.95
CA ARG A 126 -4.86 -18.21 -25.84
C ARG A 126 -4.61 -19.69 -26.11
N PRO A 127 -5.59 -20.59 -25.89
CA PRO A 127 -5.38 -22.00 -26.18
C PRO A 127 -4.84 -22.09 -27.61
N GLU A 128 -3.70 -22.76 -27.76
CA GLU A 128 -3.08 -22.99 -29.05
C GLU A 128 -4.19 -23.35 -30.02
N ARG A 129 -4.22 -22.65 -31.17
CA ARG A 129 -5.08 -23.07 -32.28
C ARG A 129 -4.69 -24.51 -32.58
N ILE A 130 -5.49 -25.46 -32.10
CA ILE A 130 -5.46 -26.83 -32.57
C ILE A 130 -5.92 -26.71 -34.02
N LEU A 131 -4.95 -26.59 -34.92
CA LEU A 131 -5.17 -26.74 -36.35
C LEU A 131 -5.49 -28.23 -36.56
N THR A 132 -6.78 -28.52 -36.66
CA THR A 132 -7.32 -29.75 -37.26
C THR A 132 -6.96 -29.85 -38.73
#